data_AF-A0A0C4WLB4-F1
#
_entry.id   AF-A0A0C4WLB4-F1
#
_cell.length_a   1.000
_cell.length_b   1.000
_cell.length_c   1.000
_cell.angle_alpha   90.00
_cell.angle_beta   90.00
_cell.angle_gamma   90.00
#
_symmetry.space_group_name_H-M   'P 1'
#
loop_
_entity.id
_entity.type
_entity.pdbx_description
1 polymer ?
#
loop_
_entity_poly.entity_id
_entity_poly.type
_entity_poly.pdbx_seq_one_letter_code
_entity_poly.pdbx_strand_id
1 'polypeptide(L)' 'MGDSYDNALTEIINGLYKAKVIRLHSWKNREAVELATLAWADWFNHRRLLESIGNIPPAAAEAAYYRQLDESARAA' A
#
# COMPACT_ATOMS: atom_id res chain seq x y z
N MET A 1 13.68 8.60 -12.06
CA MET A 1 12.44 9.30 -12.43
C MET A 1 11.35 8.24 -12.38
N GLY A 2 10.33 8.40 -11.53
CA GLY A 2 9.20 7.47 -11.52
C GLY A 2 8.41 7.65 -12.81
N ASP A 3 7.97 6.54 -13.40
CA ASP A 3 7.20 6.61 -14.64
C ASP A 3 5.76 7.09 -14.38
N SER A 4 5.01 7.36 -15.44
CA SER A 4 3.61 7.80 -15.32
C SER A 4 2.71 6.75 -14.64
N TYR A 5 3.12 5.48 -14.65
CA TYR A 5 2.40 4.39 -14.01
C TYR A 5 2.60 4.42 -12.49
N ASP A 6 3.83 4.62 -12.01
CA ASP A 6 4.16 4.83 -10.60
C ASP A 6 3.40 6.04 -10.02
N ASN A 7 3.31 7.14 -10.79
CA ASN A 7 2.56 8.31 -10.36
C ASN A 7 1.06 8.02 -10.25
N ALA A 8 0.47 7.38 -11.27
CA ALA A 8 -0.95 7.02 -11.25
C ALA A 8 -1.31 6.06 -10.10
N LEU A 9 -0.45 5.07 -9.82
CA LEU A 9 -0.62 4.16 -8.69
C LEU A 9 -0.55 4.91 -7.36
N THR A 10 0.43 5.80 -7.21
CA THR A 10 0.60 6.64 -6.02
C THR A 10 -0.62 7.54 -5.82
N GLU A 11 -1.17 8.13 -6.89
CA GLU A 11 -2.37 8.97 -6.84
C GLU A 11 -3.60 8.18 -6.40
N ILE A 12 -3.77 6.94 -6.88
CA ILE A 12 -4.87 6.05 -6.46
C ILE A 12 -4.77 5.74 -4.96
N ILE A 13 -3.57 5.38 -4.48
CA ILE A 13 -3.35 5.05 -3.06
C ILE A 13 -3.61 6.28 -2.18
N ASN A 14 -3.07 7.45 -2.56
CA ASN A 14 -3.29 8.71 -1.84
C ASN A 14 -4.77 9.13 -1.85
N GLY A 15 -5.46 8.94 -2.99
CA GLY A 15 -6.90 9.17 -3.12
C GLY A 15 -7.71 8.31 -2.15
N LEU A 16 -7.38 7.01 -2.07
CA LEU A 16 -8.04 6.08 -1.16
C LEU A 16 -7.79 6.42 0.31
N TYR A 17 -6.55 6.78 0.66
CA TYR A 17 -6.19 7.21 2.01
C TYR A 17 -7.00 8.45 2.42
N LYS A 18 -7.00 9.49 1.57
CA LYS A 18 -7.76 10.72 1.82
C LYS A 18 -9.25 10.43 1.96
N ALA A 19 -9.81 9.56 1.12
CA ALA A 19 -11.21 9.19 1.19
C ALA A 19 -11.57 8.47 2.49
N LYS A 20 -10.77 7.49 2.93
CA LYS A 20 -11.11 6.64 4.07
C LYS A 20 -10.71 7.20 5.43
N VAL A 21 -9.55 7.83 5.52
CA VAL A 21 -8.97 8.29 6.80
C VAL A 21 -9.27 9.75 7.05
N ILE A 22 -9.11 10.61 6.04
CA ILE A 22 -9.20 12.06 6.24
C ILE A 22 -10.62 12.60 6.06
N ARG A 23 -11.34 12.19 5.01
CA ARG A 23 -12.65 12.78 4.67
C ARG A 23 -13.82 12.27 5.51
N LEU A 24 -13.72 11.06 6.06
CA LEU A 24 -14.80 10.42 6.82
C LEU A 24 -14.74 10.68 8.33
N HIS A 25 -13.68 11.31 8.83
CA HIS A 25 -13.45 11.45 10.26
C HIS A 25 -12.96 12.85 10.62
N SER A 26 -13.51 13.43 11.68
CA SER A 26 -12.95 14.60 12.34
C SER A 26 -12.08 14.16 13.51
N TRP A 27 -10.80 14.49 13.46
CA TRP A 27 -9.81 14.03 14.44
C TRP A 27 -9.64 15.03 15.56
N LYS A 28 -9.58 14.55 16.81
CA LYS A 28 -9.45 15.40 18.00
C LYS A 28 -8.06 16.01 18.16
N ASN A 29 -7.03 15.28 17.75
CA ASN A 29 -5.63 15.69 17.82
C ASN A 29 -4.82 14.94 16.75
N ARG A 30 -3.55 15.32 16.62
CA ARG A 30 -2.62 14.73 15.65
C ARG A 30 -2.35 13.25 15.91
N GLU A 31 -2.20 12.85 17.17
CA GLU A 31 -1.93 11.46 17.55
C GLU A 31 -3.03 10.50 17.08
N ALA A 32 -4.30 10.93 17.17
CA ALA A 32 -5.42 10.15 16.66
C ALA A 32 -5.36 9.95 15.14
N VAL A 33 -4.88 10.95 14.39
CA VAL A 33 -4.62 10.80 12.95
C VAL A 33 -3.51 9.79 12.71
N GLU A 34 -2.40 9.91 13.43
CA GLU A 34 -1.23 9.02 13.27
C GLU A 34 -1.59 7.56 13.54
N LEU A 35 -2.35 7.28 14.61
CA LEU A 35 -2.85 5.93 14.89
C LEU A 35 -3.79 5.41 13.80
N ALA A 36 -4.68 6.25 13.29
CA ALA A 36 -5.58 5.87 12.20
C ALA A 36 -4.83 5.63 10.89
N THR A 37 -3.78 6.40 10.61
CA THR A 37 -2.89 6.18 9.47
C THR A 37 -2.18 4.83 9.60
N LEU A 38 -1.65 4.49 10.78
CA LEU A 38 -1.00 3.20 11.02
C LEU A 38 -1.98 2.04 10.86
N ALA A 39 -3.18 2.15 11.42
CA ALA A 39 -4.22 1.14 11.26
C ALA A 39 -4.66 0.96 9.79
N TRP A 40 -4.76 2.07 9.04
CA TRP A 40 -5.07 2.02 7.61
C TRP A 40 -3.93 1.37 6.81
N ALA A 41 -2.67 1.67 7.14
CA ALA A 41 -1.51 1.07 6.50
C ALA A 41 -1.41 -0.43 6.77
N ASP A 42 -1.63 -0.87 8.01
CA ASP A 42 -1.72 -2.30 8.36
C ASP A 42 -2.79 -3.00 7.52
N TRP A 43 -4.00 -2.45 7.52
CA TRP A 43 -5.10 -3.00 6.74
C TRP A 43 -4.76 -3.05 5.25
N PHE A 44 -4.21 -1.98 4.69
CA PHE A 44 -3.89 -1.91 3.27
C PHE A 44 -2.81 -2.92 2.89
N ASN A 45 -1.71 -3.01 3.64
CA ASN A 45 -0.56 -3.83 3.28
C ASN A 45 -0.76 -5.31 3.57
N HIS A 46 -1.44 -5.64 4.67
CA HIS A 46 -1.49 -7.01 5.17
C HIS A 46 -2.86 -7.68 5.03
N ARG A 47 -3.94 -6.92 4.80
CA ARG A 47 -5.31 -7.47 4.77
C ARG A 47 -6.08 -7.18 3.49
N ARG A 48 -5.83 -6.06 2.82
CA ARG A 48 -6.53 -5.67 1.59
C ARG A 48 -6.07 -6.55 0.45
N LEU A 49 -7.01 -7.26 -0.19
CA LEU A 49 -6.75 -7.98 -1.42
C LEU A 49 -6.87 -7.03 -2.62
N LEU A 50 -5.93 -7.12 -3.54
CA LEU A 50 -5.91 -6.34 -4.78
C LEU A 50 -5.98 -7.26 -5.99
N GLU A 51 -7.07 -7.15 -6.76
CA GLU A 51 -7.27 -7.94 -7.99
C GLU A 51 -6.14 -7.73 -8.99
N SER A 52 -5.63 -6.50 -9.09
CA SER A 52 -4.56 -6.13 -10.04
C SER A 52 -3.24 -6.87 -9.82
N ILE A 53 -3.01 -7.43 -8.62
CA ILE A 53 -1.80 -8.20 -8.28
C ILE A 53 -2.13 -9.66 -7.96
N GLY A 54 -3.31 -10.15 -8.38
CA GLY A 54 -3.70 -11.56 -8.23
C GLY A 54 -4.46 -11.88 -6.94
N ASN A 55 -5.21 -10.93 -6.39
CA ASN A 55 -6.03 -11.12 -5.18
C ASN A 55 -5.25 -11.52 -3.93
N ILE A 56 -4.03 -10.99 -3.78
CA ILE A 56 -3.20 -11.15 -2.60
C ILE A 56 -2.95 -9.80 -1.90
N PRO A 57 -2.56 -9.79 -0.61
CA PRO A 57 -2.13 -8.57 0.05
C PRO A 57 -0.88 -7.96 -0.59
N PRO A 58 -0.75 -6.62 -0.65
CA PRO A 58 0.42 -5.95 -1.20
C PRO A 58 1.75 -6.44 -0.60
N ALA A 59 1.82 -6.63 0.72
CA ALA A 59 3.04 -7.12 1.37
C ALA A 59 3.42 -8.55 0.92
N ALA A 60 2.42 -9.39 0.59
CA ALA A 60 2.68 -10.73 0.08
C ALA A 60 3.20 -10.69 -1.36
N ALA A 61 2.66 -9.79 -2.19
CA ALA A 61 3.15 -9.58 -3.55
C ALA A 61 4.58 -9.05 -3.56
N GLU A 62 4.90 -8.07 -2.69
CA GLU A 62 6.24 -7.53 -2.52
C GLU A 62 7.24 -8.61 -2.08
N ALA A 63 6.88 -9.42 -1.08
CA ALA A 63 7.72 -10.53 -0.62
C ALA A 63 7.97 -11.58 -1.72
N ALA A 64 6.96 -11.87 -2.55
CA ALA A 64 7.11 -12.77 -3.69
C ALA A 64 8.04 -12.18 -4.76
N TYR A 65 7.89 -10.89 -5.08
CA TYR A 65 8.75 -10.19 -6.03
C TYR A 65 10.23 -10.21 -5.61
N TYR A 66 10.52 -9.89 -4.34
CA TYR A 66 11.89 -9.93 -3.83
C TYR A 66 12.48 -11.33 -3.80
N ARG A 67 11.68 -12.36 -3.51
CA ARG A 67 12.13 -13.75 -3.61
C ARG A 67 12.54 -14.11 -5.04
N GLN A 68 11.72 -13.75 -6.02
CA GLN A 68 12.02 -14.00 -7.44
C GLN A 68 13.27 -13.25 -7.92
N LEU A 69 13.45 -12.00 -7.47
CA LEU A 69 14.67 -11.23 -7.76
C LEU A 69 15.91 -11.89 -7.19
N ASP A 70 15.87 -12.36 -5.94
CA ASP A 70 16.99 -13.04 -5.27
C ASP A 70 17.32 -14.37 -5.96
N GLU A 71 16.31 -15.16 -6.34
CA GLU A 71 16.48 -16.39 -7.12
C GLU A 71 17.09 -16.12 -8.49
N SER A 72 16.63 -15.09 -9.20
CA SER A 72 17.16 -14.70 -10.51
C SER A 72 18.60 -14.21 -10.41
N ALA A 73 18.94 -13.46 -9.36
CA ALA A 73 20.30 -12.99 -9.12
C ALA A 73 21.26 -14.12 -8.75
N ARG A 74 20.77 -15.19 -8.11
CA ARG A 74 21.58 -16.39 -7.79
C ARG A 74 21.77 -17.33 -8.98
N ALA A 75 20.89 -17.28 -9.97
CA ALA A 75 20.95 -18.13 -11.17
C ALA A 75 21.78 -17.51 -12.32
N ALA A 76 22.23 -16.26 -12.18
CA ALA A 76 23.05 -15.52 -13.14
C ALA A 76 24.55 -15.57 -12.75
#